data_AF-A0A644ZYV3-F1
#
_entry.id   AF-A0A644ZYV3-F1
#
_cell.length_a   1.000
_cell.length_b   1.000
_cell.length_c   1.000
_cell.angle_alpha   90.00
_cell.angle_beta   90.00
_cell.angle_gamma   90.00
#
_symmetry.space_group_name_H-M   'P 1'
#
loop_
_entity.id
_entity.type
_entity.pdbx_description
1 polymer ?
#
loop_
_entity_poly.entity_id
_entity_poly.type
_entity_poly.pdbx_seq_one_letter_code
_entity_poly.pdbx_strand_id
1 'polypeptide(L)'
;MMPDIIDSLVDNGYRGIIIAGTGLGHINKPLYPAIERAHAKGVHMFMAVQTLYGYCHMFVYDTGRDLMAKGIVPAANMLPETAYIKLGWVLGQTDDPEEVKRLMLTPVNDEITEREPYNGYLVFQGGVKEVDEFVRKVHK
;
A
#
# COMPACT_ATOMS: atom_id res chain seq x y z
N MET A 1 -11.51 2.47 11.60
CA MET A 1 -11.28 3.87 11.17
C MET A 1 -12.62 4.44 10.72
N MET A 2 -12.91 5.69 11.09
CA MET A 2 -14.09 6.41 10.60
C MET A 2 -13.80 7.01 9.22
N PRO A 3 -14.81 7.30 8.38
CA PRO A 3 -14.59 7.83 7.03
C PRO A 3 -14.08 9.28 6.99
N ASP A 4 -14.29 10.01 8.08
CA ASP A 4 -13.91 11.42 8.28
C ASP A 4 -12.43 11.70 8.03
N ILE A 5 -11.54 10.74 8.32
CA ILE A 5 -10.11 10.94 8.07
C ILE A 5 -9.78 11.03 6.57
N ILE A 6 -10.48 10.25 5.73
CA ILE A 6 -10.30 10.30 4.28
C ILE A 6 -10.88 11.60 3.76
N ASP A 7 -12.10 11.94 4.18
CA ASP A 7 -12.74 13.20 3.79
C ASP A 7 -11.88 14.40 4.22
N SER A 8 -11.28 14.37 5.42
CA SER A 8 -10.40 15.41 5.92
C SER A 8 -9.13 15.56 5.06
N LEU A 9 -8.47 14.47 4.67
CA LEU A 9 -7.31 14.54 3.77
C LEU A 9 -7.70 15.19 2.43
N VAL A 10 -8.84 14.77 1.87
CA VAL A 10 -9.36 15.29 0.62
C VAL A 10 -9.69 16.79 0.73
N ASP A 11 -10.38 17.20 1.80
CA ASP A 11 -10.80 18.59 2.01
C ASP A 11 -9.62 19.52 2.33
N ASN A 12 -8.53 18.98 2.87
CA ASN A 12 -7.26 19.70 3.03
C ASN A 12 -6.40 19.73 1.75
N GLY A 13 -6.91 19.22 0.62
CA GLY A 13 -6.22 19.31 -0.68
C GLY A 13 -5.10 18.29 -0.89
N TYR A 14 -5.07 17.18 -0.13
CA TYR A 14 -4.13 16.11 -0.39
C TYR A 14 -4.42 15.48 -1.77
N ARG A 15 -3.40 15.40 -2.62
CA ARG A 15 -3.50 14.85 -3.99
C ARG A 15 -3.47 13.33 -4.05
N GLY A 16 -3.01 12.66 -2.99
CA GLY A 16 -2.97 11.20 -2.96
C GLY A 16 -2.89 10.61 -1.55
N ILE A 17 -3.29 9.35 -1.44
CA ILE A 17 -3.41 8.59 -0.19
C ILE A 17 -2.80 7.20 -0.38
N ILE A 18 -1.88 6.83 0.51
CA ILE A 18 -1.43 5.44 0.66
C ILE A 18 -2.19 4.81 1.82
N ILE A 19 -2.80 3.67 1.54
CA ILE A 19 -3.54 2.90 2.54
C ILE A 19 -2.71 1.68 2.89
N ALA A 20 -2.33 1.56 4.16
CA ALA A 20 -1.79 0.32 4.72
C ALA A 20 -2.97 -0.62 5.06
N GLY A 21 -3.38 -1.41 4.08
CA GLY A 21 -4.54 -2.30 4.17
C GLY A 21 -4.25 -3.57 4.97
N THR A 22 -5.32 -4.22 5.42
CA THR A 22 -5.24 -5.49 6.14
C THR A 22 -5.06 -6.67 5.19
N GLY A 23 -4.32 -7.71 5.61
CA GLY A 23 -4.15 -8.95 4.83
C GLY A 23 -3.66 -8.71 3.40
N LEU A 24 -4.42 -9.15 2.40
CA LEU A 24 -4.11 -8.99 0.97
C LEU A 24 -4.48 -7.61 0.39
N GLY A 25 -4.75 -6.61 1.24
CA GLY A 25 -5.12 -5.25 0.82
C GLY A 25 -6.61 -4.96 0.99
N HIS A 26 -7.08 -4.95 2.23
CA HIS A 26 -8.48 -4.67 2.56
C HIS A 26 -8.67 -3.53 3.56
N ILE A 27 -9.84 -2.91 3.50
CA ILE A 27 -10.35 -1.97 4.50
C ILE A 27 -11.83 -2.25 4.79
N ASN A 28 -12.38 -1.70 5.87
CA ASN A 28 -13.78 -1.93 6.25
C ASN A 28 -14.77 -1.17 5.35
N LYS A 29 -15.90 -1.81 5.04
CA LYS A 29 -16.98 -1.27 4.17
C LYS A 29 -17.46 0.16 4.50
N PRO A 30 -17.55 0.60 5.77
CA PRO A 30 -17.93 1.97 6.09
C PRO A 30 -17.07 3.06 5.43
N LEU A 31 -15.83 2.77 5.05
CA LEU A 31 -14.95 3.72 4.37
C LEU A 31 -15.25 3.88 2.88
N TYR A 32 -15.99 2.96 2.27
CA TYR A 32 -16.20 2.91 0.81
C TYR A 32 -16.79 4.21 0.25
N PRO A 33 -17.81 4.83 0.89
CA PRO A 33 -18.33 6.10 0.38
C PRO A 33 -17.29 7.24 0.36
N ALA A 34 -16.36 7.27 1.33
CA ALA A 34 -15.30 8.28 1.35
C ALA A 34 -14.24 8.02 0.26
N ILE A 35 -13.94 6.74 -0.01
CA ILE A 35 -13.08 6.34 -1.13
C ILE A 35 -13.69 6.78 -2.47
N GLU A 36 -14.97 6.53 -2.70
CA GLU A 36 -15.66 6.96 -3.93
C GLU A 36 -15.63 8.48 -4.12
N ARG A 37 -15.85 9.24 -3.04
CA ARG A 37 -15.74 10.70 -3.07
C ARG A 37 -14.32 11.17 -3.36
N ALA A 38 -13.31 10.55 -2.73
CA ALA A 38 -11.90 10.87 -2.97
C ALA A 38 -11.53 10.60 -4.44
N HIS A 39 -11.94 9.45 -4.98
CA HIS A 39 -11.72 9.11 -6.38
C HIS A 39 -12.40 10.11 -7.34
N ALA A 40 -13.65 10.47 -7.08
CA ALA A 40 -14.38 11.45 -7.88
C ALA A 40 -13.74 12.85 -7.87
N LYS A 41 -13.02 13.20 -6.80
CA LYS A 41 -12.22 14.43 -6.68
C LYS A 41 -10.81 14.31 -7.28
N GLY A 42 -10.47 13.17 -7.89
CA GLY A 42 -9.19 12.94 -8.55
C GLY A 42 -8.04 12.58 -7.59
N VAL A 43 -8.32 12.21 -6.34
CA VAL A 43 -7.28 11.81 -5.39
C VAL A 43 -6.74 10.43 -5.77
N HIS A 44 -5.42 10.31 -5.96
CA HIS A 44 -4.79 9.03 -6.27
C HIS A 44 -4.73 8.15 -5.00
N MET A 45 -5.23 6.92 -5.09
CA MET A 45 -5.26 6.02 -3.94
C MET A 45 -4.57 4.71 -4.27
N PHE A 46 -3.58 4.35 -3.46
CA PHE A 46 -2.85 3.09 -3.59
C PHE A 46 -2.94 2.27 -2.30
N MET A 47 -2.98 0.95 -2.44
CA MET A 47 -3.03 -0.01 -1.34
C MET A 47 -1.70 -0.74 -1.22
N ALA A 48 -1.02 -0.53 -0.10
CA ALA A 48 0.05 -1.40 0.40
C ALA A 48 -0.50 -2.28 1.53
N VAL A 49 0.24 -3.29 1.96
CA VAL A 49 -0.20 -4.19 3.04
C VAL A 49 0.46 -3.84 4.38
N GLN A 50 -0.33 -3.73 5.43
CA GLN A 50 0.18 -3.48 6.79
C GLN A 50 0.95 -4.67 7.37
N THR A 51 0.87 -5.84 6.74
CA THR A 51 1.62 -7.06 7.13
C THR A 51 3.11 -6.94 6.81
N LEU A 52 3.52 -5.87 6.11
CA LEU A 52 4.87 -5.54 5.66
C LEU A 52 5.45 -6.50 4.62
N TYR A 53 5.21 -7.80 4.76
CA TYR A 53 5.56 -8.81 3.77
C TYR A 53 4.36 -9.28 2.95
N GLY A 54 4.67 -9.63 1.70
CA GLY A 54 3.74 -10.21 0.75
C GLY A 54 3.13 -9.19 -0.20
N TYR A 55 2.39 -9.71 -1.18
CA TYR A 55 1.72 -8.90 -2.19
C TYR A 55 0.33 -8.45 -1.73
N CYS A 56 0.04 -7.19 -2.04
CA CYS A 56 -1.31 -6.68 -2.15
C CYS A 56 -2.01 -7.37 -3.34
N HIS A 57 -2.86 -8.35 -3.05
CA HIS A 57 -3.52 -9.18 -4.06
C HIS A 57 -5.05 -9.05 -3.98
N MET A 58 -5.55 -7.86 -4.31
CA MET A 58 -6.95 -7.46 -4.20
C MET A 58 -7.91 -8.21 -5.16
N PHE A 59 -7.41 -9.08 -6.04
CA PHE A 59 -8.24 -9.89 -6.94
C PHE A 59 -8.82 -11.16 -6.30
N VAL A 60 -8.35 -11.60 -5.12
CA VAL A 60 -8.80 -12.87 -4.51
C VAL A 60 -10.22 -12.75 -3.95
N TYR A 61 -10.45 -11.79 -3.05
CA TYR A 61 -11.72 -11.61 -2.35
C TYR A 61 -12.60 -10.52 -3.00
N ASP A 62 -13.92 -10.67 -2.90
CA ASP A 62 -14.89 -9.70 -3.42
C ASP A 62 -14.61 -8.27 -2.93
N THR A 63 -14.30 -8.13 -1.64
CA THR A 63 -14.02 -6.82 -1.02
C THR A 63 -12.83 -6.11 -1.66
N GLY A 64 -11.80 -6.84 -2.11
CA GLY A 64 -10.67 -6.27 -2.83
C GLY A 64 -11.07 -5.78 -4.23
N ARG A 65 -11.88 -6.56 -4.95
CA ARG A 65 -12.41 -6.18 -6.27
C ARG A 65 -13.31 -4.95 -6.19
N ASP A 66 -14.17 -4.87 -5.17
CA ASP A 66 -15.01 -3.69 -4.91
C ASP A 66 -14.16 -2.43 -4.70
N LEU A 67 -13.07 -2.53 -3.93
CA LEU A 67 -12.17 -1.41 -3.66
C LEU A 67 -11.43 -0.94 -4.92
N MET A 68 -11.00 -1.87 -5.77
CA MET A 68 -10.39 -1.53 -7.06
C MET A 68 -11.37 -0.81 -7.98
N ALA A 69 -12.62 -1.28 -8.05
CA ALA A 69 -13.68 -0.62 -8.82
C ALA A 69 -14.00 0.81 -8.30
N LYS A 70 -13.63 1.12 -7.05
CA LYS A 70 -13.79 2.44 -6.43
C LYS A 70 -12.54 3.32 -6.56
N GLY A 71 -11.54 2.90 -7.32
CA GLY A 71 -10.37 3.70 -7.67
C GLY A 71 -9.10 3.43 -6.84
N ILE A 72 -9.09 2.42 -5.98
CA ILE A 72 -7.87 2.02 -5.28
C ILE A 72 -7.01 1.12 -6.17
N VAL A 73 -5.71 1.40 -6.26
CA VAL A 73 -4.76 0.61 -7.04
C VAL A 73 -3.87 -0.24 -6.10
N PRO A 74 -3.76 -1.57 -6.29
CA PRO A 74 -2.85 -2.39 -5.49
C PRO A 74 -1.38 -2.07 -5.84
N ALA A 75 -0.57 -1.75 -4.83
CA ALA A 75 0.83 -1.36 -4.98
C ALA A 75 1.80 -2.58 -4.92
N ALA A 76 1.36 -3.74 -5.42
CA ALA A 76 2.11 -5.00 -5.37
C ALA A 76 2.65 -5.30 -3.95
N ASN A 77 3.95 -5.57 -3.80
CA ASN A 77 4.60 -5.79 -2.51
C ASN A 77 5.42 -4.59 -2.01
N MET A 78 5.12 -3.39 -2.51
CA MET A 78 5.79 -2.18 -2.02
C MET A 78 5.45 -1.93 -0.55
N LEU A 79 6.47 -1.62 0.25
CA LEU A 79 6.28 -1.23 1.65
C LEU A 79 5.40 0.03 1.74
N PRO A 80 4.50 0.15 2.74
CA PRO A 80 3.65 1.32 2.90
C PRO A 80 4.43 2.65 2.95
N GLU A 81 5.56 2.68 3.65
CA GLU A 81 6.43 3.85 3.80
C GLU A 81 7.12 4.20 2.48
N THR A 82 7.59 3.20 1.74
CA THR A 82 8.18 3.40 0.40
C THR A 82 7.13 3.90 -0.58
N ALA A 83 5.91 3.35 -0.55
CA ALA A 83 4.80 3.82 -1.35
C ALA A 83 4.42 5.28 -1.04
N TYR A 84 4.48 5.67 0.24
CA TYR A 84 4.24 7.05 0.66
C TYR A 84 5.28 8.02 0.07
N ILE A 85 6.57 7.70 0.22
CA ILE A 85 7.65 8.53 -0.36
C ILE A 85 7.58 8.55 -1.89
N LYS A 86 7.35 7.39 -2.51
CA LYS A 86 7.27 7.28 -3.97
C LYS A 86 6.10 8.08 -4.52
N LEU A 87 4.93 8.04 -3.89
CA LEU A 87 3.79 8.86 -4.33
C LEU A 87 4.10 10.35 -4.26
N GLY A 88 4.76 10.81 -3.19
CA GLY A 88 5.23 12.20 -3.09
C GLY A 88 6.18 12.58 -4.23
N TRP A 89 7.13 11.70 -4.58
CA TRP A 89 8.02 11.90 -5.71
C TRP A 89 7.29 11.91 -7.06
N VAL A 90 6.39 10.95 -7.32
CA VAL A 90 5.61 10.82 -8.56
C VAL A 90 4.74 12.06 -8.79
N LEU A 91 4.06 12.55 -7.75
CA LEU A 91 3.24 13.77 -7.82
C LEU A 91 4.07 15.06 -7.97
N GLY A 92 5.40 14.96 -7.84
CA GLY A 92 6.33 16.01 -8.25
C GLY A 92 6.71 15.94 -9.73
N GLN A 93 6.42 14.84 -10.41
CA GLN A 93 6.73 14.63 -11.84
C GLN A 93 5.52 14.87 -12.75
N THR A 94 4.31 14.52 -12.30
CA THR A 94 3.10 14.57 -13.11
C THR A 94 1.84 14.68 -12.25
N ASP A 95 0.77 15.24 -12.83
CA ASP A 95 -0.60 15.21 -12.30
C ASP A 95 -1.54 14.34 -13.18
N ASP A 96 -1.04 13.76 -14.27
CA ASP A 96 -1.84 12.88 -15.13
C ASP A 96 -2.12 11.53 -14.43
N PRO A 97 -3.39 11.13 -14.21
CA PRO A 97 -3.70 9.94 -13.41
C PRO A 97 -3.13 8.63 -13.94
N GLU A 98 -3.09 8.45 -15.26
CA GLU A 98 -2.55 7.22 -15.85
C GLU A 98 -1.03 7.18 -15.73
N GLU A 99 -0.36 8.32 -15.90
CA GLU A 99 1.08 8.44 -15.69
C GLU A 99 1.47 8.27 -14.21
N VAL A 100 0.69 8.84 -13.27
CA VAL A 100 0.90 8.63 -11.83
C VAL A 100 0.82 7.13 -11.51
N LYS A 101 -0.21 6.46 -12.01
CA LYS A 101 -0.40 5.01 -11.84
C LYS A 101 0.76 4.23 -12.45
N ARG A 102 1.18 4.58 -13.68
CA ARG A 102 2.29 3.92 -14.37
C ARG A 102 3.59 4.05 -13.59
N LEU A 103 3.93 5.26 -13.13
CA LEU A 103 5.16 5.52 -12.36
C LEU A 103 5.13 4.84 -11.00
N MET A 104 3.99 4.83 -10.31
CA MET A 104 3.84 4.12 -9.04
C MET A 104 4.05 2.60 -9.20
N LEU A 105 3.56 2.01 -10.29
CA LEU A 105 3.66 0.56 -10.53
C LEU A 105 4.93 0.12 -11.28
N THR A 106 5.72 1.06 -11.81
CA THR A 106 7.02 0.76 -12.44
C THR A 106 8.12 0.78 -11.38
N PRO A 107 8.87 -0.31 -11.13
CA PRO A 107 10.00 -0.30 -10.21
C PRO A 107 11.08 0.71 -10.65
N VAL A 108 11.60 1.50 -9.70
CA VAL A 108 12.69 2.46 -9.92
C VAL A 108 13.99 1.97 -9.28
N ASN A 109 13.90 1.37 -8.10
CA ASN A 109 15.01 0.86 -7.31
C ASN A 109 14.56 -0.35 -6.47
N ASP A 110 14.02 -1.36 -7.15
CA ASP A 110 13.60 -2.66 -6.59
C ASP A 110 12.53 -2.60 -5.48
N GLU A 111 11.77 -1.52 -5.40
CA GLU A 111 10.69 -1.35 -4.43
C GLU A 111 9.44 -2.18 -4.72
N ILE A 112 9.34 -2.74 -5.92
CA ILE A 112 8.38 -3.77 -6.31
C ILE A 112 9.20 -4.89 -6.94
N THR A 113 8.94 -6.14 -6.54
CA THR A 113 9.54 -7.32 -7.18
C THR A 113 8.57 -7.96 -8.17
N GLU A 114 9.04 -8.89 -8.99
CA GLU A 114 8.18 -9.67 -9.90
C GLU A 114 7.34 -10.73 -9.15
N ARG A 115 7.94 -11.32 -8.11
CA ARG A 115 7.30 -12.28 -7.19
C ARG A 115 7.99 -12.24 -5.83
N GLU A 116 7.32 -12.80 -4.81
CA GLU A 116 7.98 -13.05 -3.52
C GLU A 116 9.01 -14.16 -3.66
N PRO A 117 10.27 -13.94 -3.25
CA PRO A 117 11.24 -15.01 -3.14
C PRO A 117 10.96 -15.85 -1.88
N TYR A 118 11.38 -17.11 -1.88
CA TYR A 118 11.15 -18.04 -0.77
C TYR A 118 11.76 -17.58 0.57
N ASN A 119 12.72 -16.65 0.53
CA ASN A 119 13.45 -16.11 1.66
C ASN A 119 13.07 -14.65 2.01
N GLY A 120 11.97 -14.13 1.46
CA GLY A 120 11.54 -12.74 1.69
C GLY A 120 10.93 -12.46 3.08
N TYR A 121 10.61 -13.50 3.87
CA TYR A 121 9.71 -13.39 5.02
C TYR A 121 10.43 -13.43 6.38
N LEU A 122 11.05 -12.33 6.84
CA LEU A 122 11.60 -12.25 8.21
C LEU A 122 11.66 -10.80 8.77
N VAL A 123 10.64 -10.35 9.52
CA VAL A 123 10.79 -9.20 10.44
C VAL A 123 11.34 -9.79 11.73
N PHE A 124 12.63 -9.62 11.98
CA PHE A 124 13.20 -9.92 13.29
C PHE A 124 13.02 -8.69 14.19
N GLN A 125 12.28 -8.86 15.28
CA GLN A 125 12.29 -7.90 16.38
C GLN A 125 13.60 -8.06 17.16
N GLY A 126 14.70 -7.51 16.64
CA GLY A 126 16.01 -7.57 17.29
C GLY A 126 15.95 -7.05 18.73
N GLY A 127 16.74 -7.66 19.63
CA GLY A 127 16.73 -7.35 21.06
C GLY A 127 15.66 -8.09 21.86
N VAL A 128 14.76 -8.82 21.20
CA VAL A 128 13.98 -9.88 21.84
C VAL A 128 14.89 -11.08 22.02
N LYS A 129 15.04 -11.55 23.26
CA LYS A 129 15.99 -12.60 23.64
C LYS A 129 15.82 -13.87 22.78
N GLU A 130 14.58 -14.24 22.50
CA GLU A 130 14.20 -15.39 21.70
C GLU A 130 14.63 -15.26 20.23
N VAL A 131 14.56 -14.04 19.68
CA VAL A 131 15.02 -13.72 18.32
C VAL A 131 16.54 -13.79 18.26
N ASP A 132 17.23 -13.22 19.25
CA ASP A 132 18.69 -13.26 19.32
C ASP A 132 19.22 -14.70 19.45
N GLU A 133 18.57 -15.53 20.28
CA GLU A 133 18.90 -16.95 20.42
C GLU A 133 18.63 -17.74 19.13
N PHE A 134 17.54 -17.43 18.41
CA PHE A 134 17.23 -18.05 17.13
C PHE A 134 18.28 -17.70 16.08
N VAL A 135 18.55 -16.40 15.86
CA VAL A 135 19.50 -15.92 14.85
C VAL A 135 20.88 -16.55 15.06
N ARG A 136 21.37 -16.63 16.31
CA ARG A 136 22.64 -17.30 16.65
C ARG A 136 22.71 -18.78 16.28
N LYS A 137 21.57 -19.47 16.20
CA LYS A 137 21.50 -20.91 15.87
C LYS A 137 21.40 -21.16 14.37
N VAL A 138 20.67 -20.31 13.62
CA VAL A 138 20.42 -20.52 12.18
C VAL A 138 21.34 -19.74 11.24
N HIS A 139 22.01 -18.69 11.68
CA HIS A 139 23.09 -18.02 10.93
C HIS A 139 24.42 -18.31 11.62
N LYS A 140 25.15 -19.33 11.12
CA LYS A 140 26.56 -19.58 11.42
C LYS A 140 27.42 -19.13 10.24
#